data_AF-A0A2E4WLS7-F1
#
_entry.id   AF-A0A2E4WLS7-F1
#
_cell.length_a   1.000
_cell.length_b   1.000
_cell.length_c   1.000
_cell.angle_alpha   90.00
_cell.angle_beta   90.00
_cell.angle_gamma   90.00
#
_symmetry.space_group_name_H-M   'P 1'
#
loop_
_entity.id
_entity.type
_entity.pdbx_description
1 polymer ?
#
loop_
_entity_poly.entity_id
_entity_poly.type
_entity_poly.pdbx_seq_one_letter_code
_entity_poly.pdbx_strand_id
1 'polypeptide(L)'
;MKMILTITLFISVLISQDVLTTNANKEYEGLLTEEDENYIWFKAKGKKVAQKMGKWTILQIKKKDGSLLDFSNITEMPLELMPKNLREKTLETRRIKREKERAKKIKEQCDSNRLLQIMVIPIKDDYYALTEEIETSLDSLCYQVQDNIKGLAFLDEKKISTNNINDFHLASIGQALELNLIYYGYTYKVEEPFNYSATGTATAPYVPFVRNNQTVWEDMIDAIILTGVSMSESEKRSQAKAQSGTYLGFTLFQIDISTGEKKILINNSRFRKL
;
A
#
# COMPACT_ATOMS: atom_id res chain seq x y z
N MET A 1 -22.96 -89.91 -23.03
CA MET A 1 -22.77 -88.69 -23.85
C MET A 1 -22.97 -87.47 -22.95
N LYS A 2 -21.88 -86.72 -22.76
CA LYS A 2 -21.72 -85.30 -22.39
C LYS A 2 -22.60 -84.68 -21.29
N MET A 3 -21.95 -84.49 -20.13
CA MET A 3 -22.19 -83.46 -19.11
C MET A 3 -22.48 -82.08 -19.72
N ILE A 4 -23.54 -81.43 -19.25
CA ILE A 4 -23.68 -79.97 -19.33
C ILE A 4 -23.37 -79.45 -17.93
N LEU A 5 -22.16 -78.92 -17.77
CA LEU A 5 -21.71 -78.23 -16.58
C LEU A 5 -22.20 -76.78 -16.68
N THR A 6 -23.25 -76.45 -15.92
CA THR A 6 -23.80 -75.09 -15.84
C THR A 6 -22.82 -74.23 -15.02
N ILE A 7 -22.09 -73.35 -15.70
CA ILE A 7 -21.24 -72.34 -15.07
C ILE A 7 -22.17 -71.30 -14.43
N THR A 8 -22.40 -71.40 -13.12
CA THR A 8 -22.90 -70.29 -12.30
C THR A 8 -21.80 -69.25 -12.16
N LEU A 9 -21.78 -68.29 -13.09
CA LEU A 9 -21.02 -67.06 -12.98
C LEU A 9 -21.68 -66.21 -11.88
N PHE A 10 -21.21 -66.35 -10.65
CA PHE A 10 -21.49 -65.40 -9.57
C PHE A 10 -20.82 -64.08 -9.95
N ILE A 11 -21.56 -63.20 -10.63
CA ILE A 11 -21.18 -61.79 -10.75
C ILE A 11 -21.43 -61.19 -9.37
N SER A 12 -20.40 -61.20 -8.52
CA SER A 12 -20.33 -60.28 -7.40
C SER A 12 -20.26 -58.87 -7.98
N VAL A 13 -21.40 -58.19 -8.00
CA VAL A 13 -21.44 -56.73 -8.16
C VAL A 13 -20.71 -56.16 -6.96
N LEU A 14 -19.39 -56.01 -7.07
CA LEU A 14 -18.62 -55.11 -6.23
C LEU A 14 -19.20 -53.72 -6.46
N ILE A 15 -20.08 -53.31 -5.55
CA ILE A 15 -20.46 -51.91 -5.40
C ILE A 15 -19.18 -51.22 -4.91
N SER A 16 -18.26 -50.91 -5.84
CA SER A 16 -17.14 -50.03 -5.54
C SER A 16 -17.75 -48.68 -5.16
N GLN A 17 -17.48 -48.25 -3.93
CA GLN A 17 -18.00 -47.04 -3.29
C GLN A 17 -16.90 -45.98 -3.28
N ASP A 18 -17.28 -44.72 -3.20
CA ASP A 18 -16.33 -43.65 -2.93
C ASP A 18 -15.83 -43.77 -1.48
N VAL A 19 -14.58 -43.38 -1.23
CA VAL A 19 -13.97 -43.37 0.10
C VAL A 19 -13.59 -41.94 0.46
N LEU A 20 -14.23 -41.40 1.49
CA LEU A 20 -13.91 -40.10 2.06
C LEU A 20 -12.91 -40.28 3.22
N THR A 21 -11.82 -39.53 3.21
CA THR A 21 -10.85 -39.46 4.32
C THR A 21 -10.91 -38.07 4.95
N THR A 22 -11.13 -37.99 6.26
CA THR A 22 -11.15 -36.72 7.02
C THR A 22 -9.75 -36.27 7.46
N ASN A 23 -9.60 -35.01 7.85
CA ASN A 23 -8.35 -34.47 8.42
C ASN A 23 -7.94 -35.15 9.74
N ALA A 24 -8.84 -35.88 10.39
CA ALA A 24 -8.56 -36.73 11.55
C ALA A 24 -8.20 -38.18 11.15
N ASN A 25 -7.90 -38.44 9.88
CA ASN A 25 -7.60 -39.75 9.29
C ASN A 25 -8.70 -40.81 9.50
N LYS A 26 -9.96 -40.38 9.66
CA LYS A 26 -11.12 -41.28 9.65
C LYS A 26 -11.62 -41.47 8.23
N GLU A 27 -11.89 -42.71 7.86
CA GLU A 27 -12.39 -43.08 6.54
C GLU A 27 -13.86 -43.48 6.56
N TYR A 28 -14.59 -43.11 5.51
CA TYR A 28 -16.00 -43.41 5.33
C TYR A 28 -16.24 -43.89 3.90
N GLU A 29 -16.71 -45.13 3.75
CA GLU A 29 -17.23 -45.63 2.48
C GLU A 29 -18.62 -45.03 2.21
N GLY A 30 -18.90 -44.66 0.96
CA GLY A 30 -20.17 -44.08 0.57
C GLY A 30 -20.24 -43.58 -0.87
N LEU A 31 -20.97 -42.49 -1.06
CA LEU A 31 -21.15 -41.85 -2.36
C LEU A 31 -21.14 -40.33 -2.19
N LEU A 32 -20.31 -39.64 -2.98
CA LEU A 32 -20.39 -38.19 -3.13
C LEU A 32 -21.62 -37.85 -3.98
N THR A 33 -22.54 -37.08 -3.44
CA THR A 33 -23.81 -36.74 -4.11
C THR A 33 -23.83 -35.34 -4.71
N GLU A 34 -23.15 -34.39 -4.06
CA GLU A 34 -23.11 -32.98 -4.50
C GLU A 34 -21.84 -32.32 -3.96
N GLU A 35 -21.36 -31.30 -4.66
CA GLU A 35 -20.22 -30.47 -4.30
C GLU A 35 -20.53 -29.02 -4.67
N ASP A 36 -20.31 -28.11 -3.71
CA ASP A 36 -20.29 -26.66 -3.96
C ASP A 36 -18.90 -26.08 -3.64
N GLU A 37 -18.76 -24.77 -3.61
CA GLU A 37 -17.47 -24.10 -3.34
C GLU A 37 -16.84 -24.51 -1.99
N ASN A 38 -17.64 -24.66 -0.93
CA ASN A 38 -17.18 -24.77 0.46
C ASN A 38 -17.57 -26.08 1.15
N TYR A 39 -18.55 -26.78 0.61
CA TYR A 39 -19.18 -27.96 1.17
C TYR A 39 -19.27 -29.09 0.15
N ILE A 40 -19.44 -30.28 0.70
CA ILE A 40 -19.87 -31.46 -0.03
C ILE A 40 -21.07 -32.08 0.65
N TRP A 41 -21.78 -32.93 -0.09
CA TRP A 41 -22.79 -33.83 0.45
C TRP A 41 -22.33 -35.26 0.22
N PHE A 42 -22.06 -35.98 1.31
CA PHE A 42 -21.58 -37.36 1.26
C PHE A 42 -22.57 -38.30 1.93
N LYS A 43 -23.00 -39.33 1.21
CA LYS A 43 -23.90 -40.37 1.72
C LYS A 43 -23.08 -41.59 2.14
N ALA A 44 -22.78 -41.68 3.44
CA ALA A 44 -22.08 -42.82 4.00
C ALA A 44 -22.89 -44.13 3.87
N LYS A 45 -22.18 -45.25 3.73
CA LYS A 45 -22.76 -46.60 3.63
C LYS A 45 -23.73 -46.88 4.78
N GLY A 46 -24.91 -47.39 4.46
CA GLY A 46 -25.97 -47.68 5.44
C GLY A 46 -26.75 -46.46 5.93
N LYS A 47 -26.41 -45.23 5.50
CA LYS A 47 -27.20 -44.02 5.80
C LYS A 47 -28.23 -43.75 4.70
N LYS A 48 -29.41 -43.29 5.11
CA LYS A 48 -30.52 -42.97 4.18
C LYS A 48 -30.32 -41.63 3.47
N VAL A 49 -29.69 -40.66 4.14
CA VAL A 49 -29.55 -39.27 3.69
C VAL A 49 -28.07 -38.89 3.64
N ALA A 50 -27.70 -38.04 2.67
CA ALA A 50 -26.36 -37.46 2.57
C ALA A 50 -26.13 -36.41 3.67
N GLN A 51 -24.91 -36.34 4.19
CA GLN A 51 -24.52 -35.35 5.20
C GLN A 51 -23.75 -34.21 4.54
N LYS A 52 -24.15 -32.97 4.85
CA LYS A 52 -23.40 -31.77 4.45
C LYS A 52 -22.13 -31.67 5.29
N MET A 53 -20.97 -31.58 4.66
CA MET A 53 -19.67 -31.49 5.31
C MET A 53 -18.86 -30.36 4.71
N GLY A 54 -18.20 -29.56 5.56
CA GLY A 54 -17.30 -28.50 5.09
C GLY A 54 -16.00 -29.09 4.56
N LYS A 55 -15.52 -28.63 3.41
CA LYS A 55 -14.28 -29.11 2.78
C LYS A 55 -13.08 -29.01 3.72
N TRP A 56 -13.05 -28.03 4.62
CA TRP A 56 -11.99 -27.85 5.65
C TRP A 56 -11.89 -28.97 6.70
N THR A 57 -12.82 -29.94 6.69
CA THR A 57 -12.78 -31.12 7.59
C THR A 57 -12.32 -32.39 6.87
N ILE A 58 -12.11 -32.30 5.56
CA ILE A 58 -11.89 -33.43 4.66
C ILE A 58 -10.48 -33.31 4.08
N LEU A 59 -9.76 -34.43 4.05
CA LEU A 59 -8.45 -34.51 3.45
C LEU A 59 -8.58 -34.83 1.96
N GLN A 60 -9.34 -35.88 1.63
CA GLN A 60 -9.57 -36.28 0.24
C GLN A 60 -10.83 -37.13 0.08
N ILE A 61 -11.29 -37.29 -1.16
CA ILE A 61 -12.28 -38.30 -1.56
C ILE A 61 -11.72 -39.07 -2.76
N LYS A 62 -11.55 -40.39 -2.59
CA LYS A 62 -11.23 -41.30 -3.69
C LYS A 62 -12.54 -41.83 -4.28
N LYS A 63 -12.84 -41.43 -5.51
CA LYS A 63 -14.05 -41.88 -6.21
C LYS A 63 -13.92 -43.32 -6.70
N LYS A 64 -15.06 -43.93 -6.99
CA LYS A 64 -15.18 -45.28 -7.56
C LYS A 64 -14.30 -45.50 -8.81
N ASP A 65 -14.19 -44.47 -9.66
CA ASP A 65 -13.41 -44.50 -10.91
C ASP A 65 -11.89 -44.37 -10.69
N GLY A 66 -11.46 -44.20 -9.43
CA GLY A 66 -10.06 -44.00 -9.05
C GLY A 66 -9.62 -42.54 -9.05
N SER A 67 -10.46 -41.59 -9.48
CA SER A 67 -10.15 -40.16 -9.39
C SER A 67 -10.12 -39.68 -7.95
N LEU A 68 -9.29 -38.68 -7.68
CA LEU A 68 -9.06 -38.13 -6.35
C LEU A 68 -9.50 -36.66 -6.31
N LEU A 69 -10.37 -36.33 -5.37
CA LEU A 69 -10.63 -34.95 -4.96
C LEU A 69 -9.79 -34.66 -3.72
N ASP A 70 -8.85 -33.73 -3.84
CA ASP A 70 -7.93 -33.35 -2.76
C ASP A 70 -8.37 -32.03 -2.14
N PHE A 71 -8.60 -32.05 -0.83
CA PHE A 71 -9.01 -30.91 -0.02
C PHE A 71 -7.97 -30.55 1.05
N SER A 72 -6.78 -31.17 1.04
CA SER A 72 -5.73 -30.99 2.04
C SER A 72 -5.24 -29.54 2.21
N ASN A 73 -5.35 -28.72 1.16
CA ASN A 73 -5.02 -27.30 1.18
C ASN A 73 -6.08 -26.43 1.90
N ILE A 74 -7.28 -26.97 2.12
CA ILE A 74 -8.39 -26.30 2.81
C ILE A 74 -8.35 -26.77 4.26
N THR A 75 -7.69 -26.01 5.13
CA THR A 75 -7.52 -26.36 6.54
C THR A 75 -8.32 -25.49 7.50
N GLU A 76 -8.84 -24.37 7.01
CA GLU A 76 -9.62 -23.41 7.79
C GLU A 76 -11.02 -23.23 7.21
N MET A 77 -12.00 -23.09 8.11
CA MET A 77 -13.35 -22.65 7.73
C MET A 77 -13.29 -21.19 7.23
N PRO A 78 -13.90 -20.88 6.08
CA PRO A 78 -14.01 -19.51 5.61
C PRO A 78 -14.65 -18.59 6.65
N LEU A 79 -14.13 -17.39 6.79
CA LEU A 79 -14.57 -16.42 7.80
C LEU A 79 -16.07 -16.07 7.69
N GLU A 80 -16.61 -16.14 6.46
CA GLU A 80 -18.00 -15.85 6.13
C GLU A 80 -18.96 -16.94 6.61
N LEU A 81 -18.48 -18.17 6.77
CA LEU A 81 -19.24 -19.33 7.22
C LEU A 81 -19.14 -19.56 8.74
N MET A 82 -18.31 -18.77 9.43
CA MET A 82 -18.13 -18.87 10.87
C MET A 82 -19.35 -18.30 11.63
N PRO A 83 -19.76 -18.94 12.74
CA PRO A 83 -20.69 -18.35 13.70
C PRO A 83 -20.20 -16.98 14.17
N LYS A 84 -21.12 -16.01 14.34
CA LYS A 84 -20.78 -14.60 14.63
C LYS A 84 -19.80 -14.44 15.80
N ASN A 85 -20.03 -15.14 16.91
CA ASN A 85 -19.16 -15.13 18.09
C ASN A 85 -17.73 -15.66 17.81
N LEU A 86 -17.63 -16.72 17.01
CA LEU A 86 -16.35 -17.31 16.62
C LEU A 86 -15.61 -16.42 15.62
N ARG A 87 -16.34 -15.79 14.69
CA ARG A 87 -15.82 -14.82 13.74
C ARG A 87 -15.22 -13.61 14.45
N GLU A 88 -15.96 -13.00 15.36
CA GLU A 88 -15.50 -11.85 16.15
C GLU A 88 -14.24 -12.19 16.96
N LYS A 89 -14.22 -13.34 17.64
CA LYS A 89 -13.04 -13.83 18.38
C LYS A 89 -11.83 -14.06 17.46
N THR A 90 -12.06 -14.63 16.28
CA THR A 90 -11.00 -14.88 15.29
C THR A 90 -10.42 -13.57 14.75
N LEU A 91 -11.28 -12.60 14.43
CA LEU A 91 -10.86 -11.28 13.97
C LEU A 91 -10.03 -10.55 15.02
N GLU A 92 -10.48 -10.57 16.28
CA GLU A 92 -9.76 -9.93 17.38
C GLU A 92 -8.39 -10.59 17.62
N THR A 93 -8.33 -11.92 17.57
CA THR A 93 -7.06 -12.66 17.68
C THR A 93 -6.10 -12.29 16.55
N ARG A 94 -6.61 -12.18 15.31
CA ARG A 94 -5.83 -11.75 14.14
C ARG A 94 -5.33 -10.30 14.30
N ARG A 95 -6.16 -9.41 14.84
CA ARG A 95 -5.79 -8.01 15.13
C ARG A 95 -4.64 -7.94 16.13
N ILE A 96 -4.79 -8.60 17.28
CA ILE A 96 -3.76 -8.64 18.33
C ILE A 96 -2.45 -9.24 17.81
N LYS A 97 -2.53 -10.32 17.01
CA LYS A 97 -1.35 -10.93 16.39
C LYS A 97 -0.60 -9.94 15.49
N ARG A 98 -1.33 -9.22 14.62
CA ARG A 98 -0.75 -8.19 13.73
C ARG A 98 -0.15 -7.04 14.51
N GLU A 99 -0.80 -6.59 15.57
CA GLU A 99 -0.28 -5.51 16.43
C GLU A 99 1.02 -5.93 17.12
N LYS A 100 1.09 -7.17 17.63
CA LYS A 100 2.33 -7.72 18.20
C LYS A 100 3.45 -7.86 17.17
N GLU A 101 3.14 -8.36 15.97
CA GLU A 101 4.11 -8.46 14.88
C GLU A 101 4.61 -7.08 14.44
N ARG A 102 3.72 -6.09 14.35
CA ARG A 102 4.09 -4.70 14.02
C ARG A 102 4.96 -4.09 15.11
N ALA A 103 4.61 -4.26 16.38
CA ALA A 103 5.40 -3.77 17.50
C ALA A 103 6.79 -4.41 17.54
N LYS A 104 6.88 -5.71 17.24
CA LYS A 104 8.16 -6.42 17.13
C LYS A 104 9.03 -5.83 16.02
N LYS A 105 8.47 -5.63 14.82
CA LYS A 105 9.20 -5.02 13.68
C LYS A 105 9.68 -3.60 13.99
N ILE A 106 8.84 -2.77 14.61
CA ILE A 106 9.21 -1.41 15.00
C ILE A 106 10.35 -1.45 16.02
N LYS A 107 10.28 -2.36 17.00
CA LYS A 107 11.35 -2.53 17.98
C LYS A 107 12.66 -2.97 17.33
N GLU A 108 12.63 -3.98 16.47
CA GLU A 108 13.81 -4.45 15.74
C GLU A 108 14.43 -3.33 14.89
N GLN A 109 13.59 -2.53 14.21
CA GLN A 109 14.04 -1.37 13.45
C GLN A 109 14.68 -0.31 14.37
N CYS A 110 14.04 0.04 15.48
CA CYS A 110 14.56 0.98 16.47
C CYS A 110 15.91 0.50 17.04
N ASP A 111 16.01 -0.78 17.39
CA ASP A 111 17.25 -1.38 17.91
C ASP A 111 18.38 -1.32 16.85
N SER A 112 18.07 -1.52 15.57
CA SER A 112 19.04 -1.35 14.48
C SER A 112 19.45 0.11 14.24
N ASN A 113 18.50 1.04 14.31
CA ASN A 113 18.74 2.47 14.10
C ASN A 113 19.63 3.08 15.19
N ARG A 114 19.51 2.59 16.43
CA ARG A 114 20.35 3.02 17.56
C ARG A 114 21.83 2.73 17.38
N LEU A 115 22.20 1.84 16.46
CA LEU A 115 23.60 1.55 16.15
C LEU A 115 24.21 2.58 15.19
N LEU A 116 23.38 3.45 14.60
CA LEU A 116 23.80 4.42 13.59
C LEU A 116 23.94 5.81 14.23
N GLN A 117 25.16 6.36 14.12
CA GLN A 117 25.50 7.74 14.44
C GLN A 117 25.19 8.61 13.23
N ILE A 118 24.35 9.62 13.42
CA ILE A 118 23.87 10.49 12.35
C ILE A 118 24.11 11.94 12.73
N MET A 119 24.42 12.78 11.75
CA MET A 119 24.41 14.23 11.92
C MET A 119 23.58 14.89 10.82
N VAL A 120 22.80 15.90 11.20
CA VAL A 120 22.17 16.82 10.26
C VAL A 120 23.01 18.09 10.26
N ILE A 121 23.69 18.36 9.15
CA ILE A 121 24.40 19.64 8.99
C ILE A 121 23.35 20.72 8.69
N PRO A 122 23.46 21.95 9.24
CA PRO A 122 22.47 22.99 9.02
C PRO A 122 22.16 23.19 7.54
N ILE A 123 20.89 23.11 7.19
CA ILE A 123 20.44 23.18 5.81
C ILE A 123 20.85 24.54 5.24
N LYS A 124 21.36 24.55 4.01
CA LYS A 124 21.68 25.82 3.37
C LYS A 124 20.40 26.63 3.18
N ASP A 125 20.48 27.90 3.58
CA ASP A 125 19.32 28.79 3.63
C ASP A 125 18.19 28.19 4.49
N ASP A 126 18.49 27.70 5.69
CA ASP A 126 17.48 27.09 6.56
C ASP A 126 16.36 28.08 6.92
N TYR A 127 15.17 27.88 6.35
CA TYR A 127 13.97 28.63 6.70
C TYR A 127 13.13 27.78 7.64
N TYR A 128 12.64 28.40 8.71
CA TYR A 128 11.70 27.78 9.66
C TYR A 128 12.29 26.59 10.46
N ALA A 129 13.60 26.55 10.67
CA ALA A 129 14.26 25.55 11.52
C ALA A 129 14.05 24.11 11.00
N LEU A 130 14.21 23.91 9.68
CA LEU A 130 14.06 22.60 9.06
C LEU A 130 15.14 21.63 9.53
N THR A 131 16.34 22.12 9.87
CA THR A 131 17.37 21.28 10.46
C THR A 131 16.87 20.62 11.74
N GLU A 132 16.32 21.40 12.67
CA GLU A 132 15.82 20.92 13.95
C GLU A 132 14.59 20.00 13.79
N GLU A 133 13.72 20.27 12.80
CA GLU A 133 12.61 19.37 12.46
C GLU A 133 13.11 17.99 11.98
N ILE A 134 14.15 17.97 11.15
CA ILE A 134 14.75 16.72 10.65
C ILE A 134 15.46 15.98 11.79
N GLU A 135 16.22 16.67 12.63
CA GLU A 135 16.86 16.10 13.82
C GLU A 135 15.82 15.43 14.73
N THR A 136 14.73 16.13 15.04
CA THR A 136 13.63 15.62 15.86
C THR A 136 12.97 14.39 15.23
N SER A 137 12.77 14.43 13.91
CA SER A 137 12.20 13.29 13.16
C SER A 137 13.12 12.07 13.23
N LEU A 138 14.43 12.24 13.05
CA LEU A 138 15.40 11.15 13.13
C LEU A 138 15.53 10.59 14.56
N ASP A 139 15.51 11.44 15.58
CA ASP A 139 15.49 11.00 16.98
C ASP A 139 14.23 10.15 17.28
N SER A 140 13.06 10.56 16.77
CA SER A 140 11.82 9.78 16.89
C SER A 140 11.89 8.40 16.21
N LEU A 141 12.80 8.23 15.25
CA LEU A 141 13.09 6.97 14.56
C LEU A 141 14.21 6.17 15.25
N CYS A 142 14.60 6.55 16.48
CA CYS A 142 15.63 5.92 17.30
C CYS A 142 17.07 6.00 16.79
N TYR A 143 17.38 6.97 15.93
CA TYR A 143 18.76 7.21 15.53
C TYR A 143 19.55 7.93 16.63
N GLN A 144 20.87 7.73 16.68
CA GLN A 144 21.73 8.56 17.54
C GLN A 144 22.11 9.82 16.77
N VAL A 145 21.34 10.89 16.97
CA VAL A 145 21.57 12.19 16.33
C VAL A 145 22.63 12.96 17.13
N GLN A 146 23.79 13.19 16.50
CA GLN A 146 24.89 13.98 17.04
C GLN A 146 24.64 15.47 16.80
N ASP A 147 25.01 16.28 17.81
CA ASP A 147 24.90 17.74 17.75
C ASP A 147 25.70 18.32 16.57
N ASN A 148 25.00 19.09 15.73
CA ASN A 148 25.54 19.71 14.53
C ASN A 148 26.64 20.75 14.82
N ILE A 149 26.74 21.27 16.05
CA ILE A 149 27.79 22.19 16.49
C ILE A 149 29.19 21.57 16.28
N LYS A 150 29.34 20.26 16.47
CA LYS A 150 30.62 19.56 16.21
C LYS A 150 31.01 19.63 14.74
N GLY A 151 30.04 19.46 13.83
CA GLY A 151 30.25 19.60 12.40
C GLY A 151 30.60 21.03 12.00
N LEU A 152 29.92 22.02 12.59
CA LEU A 152 30.22 23.43 12.37
C LEU A 152 31.62 23.83 12.87
N ALA A 153 32.02 23.35 14.04
CA ALA A 153 33.36 23.57 14.58
C ALA A 153 34.45 22.99 13.67
N PHE A 154 34.21 21.81 13.09
CA PHE A 154 35.12 21.23 12.09
C PHE A 154 35.26 22.13 10.84
N LEU A 155 34.15 22.67 10.33
CA LEU A 155 34.17 23.58 9.18
C LEU A 155 34.94 24.87 9.51
N ASP A 156 34.73 25.42 10.69
CA ASP A 156 35.42 26.62 11.16
C ASP A 156 36.94 26.41 11.28
N GLU A 157 37.37 25.30 11.89
CA GLU A 157 38.80 24.94 12.01
C GLU A 157 39.48 24.85 10.64
N LYS A 158 38.77 24.29 9.64
CA LYS A 158 39.25 24.17 8.27
C LYS A 158 39.04 25.43 7.43
N LYS A 159 38.50 26.51 8.02
CA LYS A 159 38.18 27.78 7.36
C LYS A 159 37.25 27.61 6.15
N ILE A 160 36.31 26.66 6.26
CA ILE A 160 35.31 26.38 5.24
C ILE A 160 34.05 27.19 5.56
N SER A 161 33.62 28.04 4.63
CA SER A 161 32.34 28.74 4.76
C SER A 161 31.17 27.77 4.61
N THR A 162 30.11 27.96 5.41
CA THR A 162 28.85 27.21 5.31
C THR A 162 28.22 27.28 3.92
N ASN A 163 28.45 28.36 3.17
CA ASN A 163 27.95 28.52 1.81
C ASN A 163 28.68 27.66 0.77
N ASN A 164 29.87 27.15 1.12
CA ASN A 164 30.78 26.42 0.24
C ASN A 164 30.93 24.93 0.63
N ILE A 165 30.00 24.40 1.41
CA ILE A 165 29.96 22.98 1.76
C ILE A 165 29.69 22.15 0.49
N ASN A 166 30.50 21.11 0.29
CA ASN A 166 30.36 20.14 -0.80
C ASN A 166 30.45 18.71 -0.24
N ASP A 167 30.24 17.71 -1.10
CA ASP A 167 30.21 16.30 -0.69
C ASP A 167 31.54 15.85 -0.05
N PHE A 168 32.68 16.40 -0.46
CA PHE A 168 33.99 16.12 0.15
C PHE A 168 34.08 16.64 1.59
N HIS A 169 33.59 17.86 1.85
CA HIS A 169 33.57 18.42 3.20
C HIS A 169 32.67 17.60 4.12
N LEU A 170 31.49 17.19 3.63
CA LEU A 170 30.56 16.36 4.39
C LEU A 170 31.16 14.99 4.71
N ALA A 171 31.75 14.31 3.72
CA ALA A 171 32.44 13.04 3.96
C ALA A 171 33.58 13.19 5.00
N SER A 172 34.34 14.30 4.93
CA SER A 172 35.42 14.59 5.88
C SER A 172 34.91 14.79 7.31
N ILE A 173 33.79 15.49 7.49
CA ILE A 173 33.12 15.60 8.80
C ILE A 173 32.72 14.22 9.30
N GLY A 174 32.09 13.42 8.43
CA GLY A 174 31.61 12.08 8.79
C GLY A 174 32.74 11.17 9.25
N GLN A 175 33.86 11.16 8.53
CA GLN A 175 35.04 10.38 8.91
C GLN A 175 35.67 10.88 10.22
N ALA A 176 35.79 12.20 10.40
CA ALA A 176 36.40 12.79 11.59
C ALA A 176 35.58 12.58 12.86
N LEU A 177 34.25 12.49 12.74
CA LEU A 177 33.32 12.35 13.86
C LEU A 177 32.74 10.94 13.99
N GLU A 178 33.29 9.96 13.26
CA GLU A 178 32.88 8.55 13.27
C GLU A 178 31.37 8.36 13.02
N LEU A 179 30.81 9.17 12.10
CA LEU A 179 29.40 9.11 11.73
C LEU A 179 29.16 8.01 10.70
N ASN A 180 27.98 7.39 10.78
CA ASN A 180 27.51 6.48 9.74
C ASN A 180 26.85 7.24 8.59
N LEU A 181 26.03 8.25 8.92
CA LEU A 181 25.24 9.01 7.96
C LEU A 181 25.35 10.51 8.21
N ILE A 182 25.41 11.28 7.14
CA ILE A 182 25.22 12.74 7.19
C ILE A 182 24.03 13.13 6.33
N TYR A 183 23.17 13.98 6.90
CA TYR A 183 22.07 14.62 6.20
C TYR A 183 22.45 16.08 5.93
N TYR A 184 22.23 16.52 4.70
CA TYR A 184 22.44 17.90 4.29
C TYR A 184 21.53 18.21 3.11
N GLY A 185 21.31 19.50 2.88
CA GLY A 185 20.36 19.95 1.88
C GLY A 185 20.39 21.45 1.74
N TYR A 186 19.45 21.94 0.96
CA TYR A 186 19.25 23.36 0.76
C TYR A 186 17.76 23.66 0.53
N THR A 187 17.36 24.85 0.93
CA THR A 187 16.08 25.41 0.53
C THR A 187 16.28 26.40 -0.62
N TYR A 188 15.19 26.75 -1.30
CA TYR A 188 15.21 27.77 -2.34
C TYR A 188 13.81 28.33 -2.56
N LYS A 189 13.71 29.55 -3.09
CA LYS A 189 12.41 30.14 -3.46
C LYS A 189 12.13 29.89 -4.93
N VAL A 190 10.91 29.47 -5.23
CA VAL A 190 10.38 29.31 -6.59
C VAL A 190 9.21 30.25 -6.76
N GLU A 191 9.29 31.14 -7.75
CA GLU A 191 8.15 31.95 -8.13
C GLU A 191 7.37 31.24 -9.23
N GLU A 192 6.12 30.91 -8.95
CA GLU A 192 5.21 30.35 -9.93
C GLU A 192 4.31 31.44 -10.49
N PRO A 193 4.42 31.72 -11.80
CA PRO A 193 3.63 32.75 -12.41
C PRO A 193 2.15 32.36 -12.37
N PHE A 194 1.30 33.38 -12.33
CA PHE A 194 -0.13 33.21 -12.54
C PHE A 194 -0.38 32.79 -13.99
N ASN A 195 -0.47 31.47 -14.21
CA ASN A 195 -0.64 30.89 -15.53
C ASN A 195 -2.14 30.71 -15.85
N TYR A 196 -2.81 31.83 -16.09
CA TYR A 196 -4.15 31.85 -16.65
C TYR A 196 -4.20 32.91 -17.75
N SER A 197 -4.56 32.48 -18.95
CA SER A 197 -4.96 33.35 -20.04
C SER A 197 -6.43 33.11 -20.31
N ALA A 198 -7.22 34.17 -20.31
CA ALA A 198 -8.58 34.10 -20.82
C ALA A 198 -8.50 33.68 -22.29
N THR A 199 -9.17 32.60 -22.67
CA THR A 199 -9.23 32.22 -24.07
C THR A 199 -10.15 33.25 -24.75
N GLY A 200 -9.62 34.06 -25.67
CA GLY A 200 -10.41 35.10 -26.36
C GLY A 200 -11.59 34.56 -27.21
N THR A 201 -11.65 33.24 -27.38
CA THR A 201 -12.79 32.50 -27.98
C THR A 201 -13.95 32.28 -27.01
N ALA A 202 -13.77 32.54 -25.71
CA ALA A 202 -14.86 32.83 -24.78
C ALA A 202 -15.24 34.32 -24.84
N THR A 203 -15.17 34.92 -26.03
CA THR A 203 -16.15 35.97 -26.32
C THR A 203 -17.50 35.26 -26.22
N ALA A 204 -18.18 35.45 -25.08
CA ALA A 204 -19.62 35.44 -25.07
C ALA A 204 -20.01 36.11 -26.40
N PRO A 205 -20.70 35.44 -27.33
CA PRO A 205 -21.25 36.18 -28.46
C PRO A 205 -21.96 37.36 -27.82
N TYR A 206 -21.56 38.58 -28.17
CA TYR A 206 -22.32 39.74 -27.79
C TYR A 206 -23.69 39.49 -28.41
N VAL A 207 -24.62 38.99 -27.59
CA VAL A 207 -26.02 38.85 -27.97
C VAL A 207 -26.59 40.22 -27.62
N PRO A 208 -26.72 41.16 -28.58
CA PRO A 208 -27.52 42.33 -28.30
C PRO A 208 -28.88 41.81 -27.86
N PHE A 209 -29.36 42.23 -26.69
CA PHE A 209 -30.69 41.94 -26.13
C PHE A 209 -31.86 42.40 -27.02
N VAL A 210 -31.60 42.67 -28.30
CA VAL A 210 -32.56 43.12 -29.31
C VAL A 210 -32.20 42.45 -30.64
N ARG A 211 -32.53 41.16 -30.80
CA ARG A 211 -32.79 40.57 -32.12
C ARG A 211 -34.24 40.11 -32.16
N ASN A 212 -35.01 40.74 -33.04
CA ASN A 212 -36.46 40.76 -33.04
C ASN A 212 -37.11 39.45 -33.55
N ASN A 213 -36.52 38.27 -33.31
CA ASN A 213 -37.05 36.98 -33.81
C ASN A 213 -36.51 35.69 -33.15
N GLN A 214 -35.87 35.74 -31.97
CA GLN A 214 -35.49 34.51 -31.24
C GLN A 214 -36.59 34.07 -30.28
N THR A 215 -36.76 32.76 -30.11
CA THR A 215 -37.73 32.22 -29.15
C THR A 215 -37.14 32.22 -27.74
N VAL A 216 -37.97 32.37 -26.71
CA VAL A 216 -37.56 32.34 -25.27
C VAL A 216 -36.70 31.11 -24.93
N TRP A 217 -36.85 30.02 -25.68
CA TRP A 217 -36.06 28.80 -25.54
C TRP A 217 -34.60 28.95 -25.99
N GLU A 218 -34.32 29.73 -27.03
CA GLU A 218 -32.96 29.98 -27.53
C GLU A 218 -32.19 30.89 -26.58
N ASP A 219 -32.83 31.95 -26.08
CA ASP A 219 -32.25 32.86 -25.07
C ASP A 219 -31.88 32.11 -23.78
N MET A 220 -32.70 31.13 -23.39
CA MET A 220 -32.43 30.31 -22.21
C MET A 220 -31.22 29.37 -22.42
N ILE A 221 -31.10 28.75 -23.60
CA ILE A 221 -29.96 27.88 -23.94
C ILE A 221 -28.66 28.70 -23.97
N ASP A 222 -28.69 29.89 -24.57
CA ASP A 222 -27.53 30.79 -24.60
C ASP A 222 -27.13 31.24 -23.19
N ALA A 223 -28.09 31.57 -22.33
CA ALA A 223 -27.82 31.91 -20.93
C ALA A 223 -27.17 30.76 -20.14
N ILE A 224 -27.60 29.50 -20.38
CA ILE A 224 -27.02 28.31 -19.76
C ILE A 224 -25.56 28.12 -20.24
N ILE A 225 -25.32 28.25 -21.54
CA ILE A 225 -23.97 28.12 -22.12
C ILE A 225 -23.04 29.21 -21.56
N LEU A 226 -23.49 30.47 -21.52
CA LEU A 226 -22.72 31.59 -20.99
C LEU A 226 -22.39 31.41 -19.50
N THR A 227 -23.35 30.92 -18.71
CA THR A 227 -23.14 30.62 -17.29
C THR A 227 -22.12 29.50 -17.12
N GLY A 228 -22.23 28.42 -17.89
CA GLY A 228 -21.27 27.30 -17.87
C GLY A 228 -19.84 27.73 -18.24
N VAL A 229 -19.69 28.56 -19.27
CA VAL A 229 -18.39 29.11 -19.68
C VAL A 229 -17.84 30.04 -18.59
N SER A 230 -18.66 30.93 -18.02
CA SER A 230 -18.25 31.82 -16.93
C SER A 230 -17.82 31.05 -15.68
N MET A 231 -18.54 29.98 -15.32
CA MET A 231 -18.18 29.11 -14.20
C MET A 231 -16.85 28.39 -14.45
N SER A 232 -16.65 27.84 -15.66
CA SER A 232 -15.40 27.17 -16.02
C SER A 232 -14.20 28.12 -16.01
N GLU A 233 -14.34 29.34 -16.53
CA GLU A 233 -13.29 30.35 -16.51
C GLU A 233 -12.98 30.83 -15.08
N SER A 234 -14.00 31.01 -14.24
CA SER A 234 -13.83 31.32 -12.82
C SER A 234 -13.09 30.20 -12.10
N GLU A 235 -13.40 28.93 -12.39
CA GLU A 235 -12.73 27.77 -11.81
C GLU A 235 -11.26 27.72 -12.23
N LYS A 236 -10.94 27.83 -13.52
CA LYS A 236 -9.56 27.87 -14.03
C LYS A 236 -8.76 29.02 -13.45
N ARG A 237 -9.36 30.21 -13.34
CA ARG A 237 -8.74 31.38 -12.72
C ARG A 237 -8.49 31.15 -11.23
N SER A 238 -9.42 30.52 -10.53
CA SER A 238 -9.28 30.17 -9.11
C SER A 238 -8.17 29.15 -8.89
N GLN A 239 -8.10 28.11 -9.72
CA GLN A 239 -7.03 27.11 -9.70
C GLN A 239 -5.67 27.74 -9.99
N ALA A 240 -5.57 28.58 -11.02
CA ALA A 240 -4.34 29.30 -11.34
C ALA A 240 -3.90 30.23 -10.19
N LYS A 241 -4.85 30.90 -9.51
CA LYS A 241 -4.55 31.73 -8.33
C LYS A 241 -4.07 30.89 -7.15
N ALA A 242 -4.70 29.75 -6.90
CA ALA A 242 -4.29 28.81 -5.86
C ALA A 242 -2.88 28.26 -6.10
N GLN A 243 -2.53 27.98 -7.36
CA GLN A 243 -1.25 27.41 -7.76
C GLN A 243 -0.14 28.47 -7.97
N SER A 244 -0.47 29.72 -8.29
CA SER A 244 0.52 30.79 -8.45
C SER A 244 1.00 31.36 -7.13
N GLY A 245 2.22 31.88 -7.09
CA GLY A 245 2.81 32.54 -5.92
C GLY A 245 4.24 32.07 -5.65
N THR A 246 4.81 32.52 -4.55
CA THR A 246 6.15 32.11 -4.14
C THR A 246 6.07 30.85 -3.29
N TYR A 247 6.83 29.83 -3.65
CA TYR A 247 6.97 28.60 -2.90
C TYR A 247 8.38 28.49 -2.32
N LEU A 248 8.48 27.91 -1.13
CA LEU A 248 9.71 27.36 -0.60
C LEU A 248 9.87 25.93 -1.13
N GLY A 249 10.91 25.74 -1.93
CA GLY A 249 11.41 24.44 -2.35
C GLY A 249 12.44 23.91 -1.36
N PHE A 250 12.55 22.58 -1.30
CA PHE A 250 13.48 21.88 -0.43
C PHE A 250 14.10 20.69 -1.15
N THR A 251 15.41 20.53 -0.98
CA THR A 251 16.17 19.36 -1.43
C THR A 251 16.98 18.82 -0.26
N LEU A 252 16.82 17.54 0.03
CA LEU A 252 17.49 16.83 1.12
C LEU A 252 18.19 15.59 0.57
N PHE A 253 19.43 15.38 0.99
CA PHE A 253 20.20 14.19 0.68
C PHE A 253 20.86 13.63 1.93
N GLN A 254 21.13 12.34 1.85
CA GLN A 254 21.86 11.55 2.83
C GLN A 254 23.14 11.05 2.18
N ILE A 255 24.25 11.11 2.91
CA ILE A 255 25.54 10.56 2.51
C ILE A 255 25.87 9.42 3.47
N ASP A 256 26.11 8.24 2.92
CA ASP A 256 26.71 7.13 3.66
C ASP A 256 28.24 7.34 3.73
N ILE A 257 28.77 7.43 4.94
CA ILE A 257 30.18 7.77 5.15
C ILE A 257 31.10 6.59 4.83
N SER A 258 30.59 5.35 4.95
CA SER A 258 31.37 4.14 4.69
C SER A 258 31.55 3.89 3.20
N THR A 259 30.52 4.17 2.39
CA THR A 259 30.54 3.96 0.95
C THR A 259 30.83 5.23 0.15
N GLY A 260 30.59 6.40 0.74
CA GLY A 260 30.56 7.68 0.04
C GLY A 260 29.32 7.86 -0.84
N GLU A 261 28.35 6.94 -0.79
CA GLU A 261 27.15 6.99 -1.62
C GLU A 261 26.23 8.11 -1.18
N LYS A 262 25.79 8.93 -2.14
CA LYS A 262 24.84 10.02 -1.93
C LYS A 262 23.46 9.60 -2.42
N LYS A 263 22.50 9.58 -1.50
CA LYS A 263 21.10 9.29 -1.78
C LYS A 263 20.27 10.57 -1.67
N ILE A 264 19.57 10.93 -2.73
CA ILE A 264 18.61 12.04 -2.71
C ILE A 264 17.32 11.51 -2.06
N LEU A 265 16.92 12.12 -0.94
CA LEU A 265 15.71 11.77 -0.21
C LEU A 265 14.52 12.61 -0.66
N ILE A 266 14.76 13.90 -0.87
CA ILE A 266 13.78 14.85 -1.37
C ILE A 266 14.45 15.63 -2.49
N ASN A 267 13.85 15.62 -3.68
CA ASN A 267 14.39 16.29 -4.85
C ASN A 267 13.46 17.41 -5.28
N ASN A 268 13.94 18.64 -5.22
CA ASN A 268 13.30 19.83 -5.77
C ASN A 268 11.79 19.94 -5.47
N SER A 269 11.39 19.61 -4.24
CA SER A 269 9.99 19.48 -3.87
C SER A 269 9.48 20.77 -3.25
N ARG A 270 8.25 21.16 -3.63
CA ARG A 270 7.55 22.29 -3.01
C ARG A 270 7.15 21.89 -1.60
N PHE A 271 7.68 22.59 -0.62
CA PHE A 271 7.39 22.32 0.78
C PHE A 271 6.26 23.20 1.30
N ARG A 272 6.28 24.50 0.96
CA ARG A 272 5.34 25.47 1.52
C ARG A 272 5.13 26.66 0.59
N LYS A 273 3.89 27.15 0.47
CA LYS A 273 3.60 28.45 -0.16
C LYS A 273 3.86 29.57 0.85
N LEU A 274 4.60 30.61 0.44
CA LEU A 274 4.95 31.78 1.25
C LEU A 274 3.87 32.86 1.19
#